data_AF-A0A7R9VMC3-F1
#
_entry.id   AF-A0A7R9VMC3-F1
#
_cell.length_a   1.000
_cell.length_b   1.000
_cell.length_c   1.000
_cell.angle_alpha   90.00
_cell.angle_beta   90.00
_cell.angle_gamma   90.00
#
_symmetry.space_group_name_H-M   'P 1'
#
loop_
_entity.id
_entity.type
_entity.pdbx_description
1 polymer ?
#
loop_
_entity_poly.entity_id
_entity_poly.type
_entity_poly.pdbx_seq_one_letter_code
_entity_poly.pdbx_strand_id
1 'polypeptide(L)'
;LMVKFDEHSKMLRDKKTNLLAFKKMHDMPDRLYYAMLEHLELHFNSEQTSDENVLSIYPAILRRKVLRELYIQQLRGCHLFQGVSIKFLDALLAAAHITLFMPNVEL
;
A
#
# COMPACT_ATOMS: atom_id res chain seq x y z
N LEU A 1 24.76 12.16 -0.23
CA LEU A 1 23.95 11.14 -0.96
C LEU A 1 24.13 9.72 -0.41
N MET A 2 25.31 9.33 0.08
CA MET A 2 25.56 7.98 0.64
C MET A 2 24.79 7.67 1.95
N VAL A 3 24.58 8.67 2.81
CA VAL A 3 23.94 8.48 4.14
C VAL A 3 22.47 8.07 4.04
N LYS A 4 21.69 8.70 3.14
CA LYS A 4 20.26 8.36 2.95
C LYS A 4 20.04 6.96 2.38
N PHE A 5 20.95 6.50 1.52
CA PHE A 5 20.87 5.16 0.93
C PHE A 5 21.18 4.07 1.96
N ASP A 6 22.11 4.33 2.87
CA ASP A 6 22.46 3.40 3.95
C ASP A 6 21.36 3.32 5.02
N GLU A 7 20.72 4.45 5.36
CA GLU A 7 19.56 4.47 6.27
C GLU A 7 18.37 3.66 5.72
N HIS A 8 18.03 3.85 4.44
CA HIS A 8 16.97 3.08 3.78
C HIS A 8 17.28 1.58 3.77
N SER A 9 18.53 1.23 3.46
CA SER A 9 18.98 -0.16 3.46
C SER A 9 18.95 -0.78 4.87
N LYS A 10 19.26 0.01 5.90
CA LYS A 10 19.18 -0.40 7.30
C LYS A 10 17.74 -0.70 7.71
N MET A 11 16.79 0.19 7.40
CA MET A 11 15.38 -0.02 7.73
C MET A 11 14.82 -1.31 7.12
N LEU A 12 15.17 -1.62 5.86
CA LEU A 12 14.75 -2.88 5.23
C LEU A 12 15.33 -4.10 5.96
N ARG A 13 16.62 -4.05 6.33
CA ARG A 13 17.28 -5.13 7.08
C ARG A 13 16.63 -5.35 8.45
N ASP A 14 16.27 -4.27 9.14
CA ASP A 14 15.61 -4.34 10.44
C ASP A 14 14.20 -4.97 10.31
N LYS A 15 13.40 -4.54 9.33
CA LYS A 15 12.07 -5.13 9.05
C LYS A 15 12.18 -6.63 8.70
N LYS A 16 13.16 -7.05 7.89
CA LYS A 16 13.41 -8.47 7.58
C LYS A 16 13.82 -9.29 8.80
N THR A 17 14.67 -8.73 9.66
CA THR A 17 15.11 -9.38 10.89
C THR A 17 13.94 -9.62 11.84
N ASN A 18 13.06 -8.63 11.98
CA ASN A 18 11.83 -8.75 12.78
C ASN A 18 10.89 -9.82 12.22
N LEU A 19 10.71 -9.88 10.89
CA LEU A 19 9.90 -10.92 10.25
C LEU A 19 10.48 -12.33 10.49
N LEU A 20 11.80 -12.48 10.43
CA LEU A 20 12.45 -13.75 10.73
C LEU A 20 12.30 -14.15 12.20
N ALA A 21 12.38 -13.18 13.13
CA ALA A 21 12.09 -13.43 14.54
C ALA A 21 10.63 -13.86 14.75
N PHE A 22 9.69 -13.20 14.07
CA PHE A 22 8.27 -13.55 14.08
C PHE A 22 8.02 -14.96 13.56
N LYS A 23 8.66 -15.34 12.45
CA LYS A 23 8.62 -16.71 11.92
C LYS A 23 9.05 -17.73 12.98
N LYS A 24 10.20 -17.51 13.62
CA LYS A 24 10.75 -18.41 14.63
C LYS A 24 9.87 -18.51 15.87
N MET A 25 9.28 -17.39 16.29
CA MET A 25 8.41 -17.32 17.46
C MET A 25 7.11 -18.10 17.27
N HIS A 26 6.59 -18.16 16.04
CA HIS A 26 5.30 -18.76 15.72
C HIS A 26 5.38 -20.06 14.90
N ASP A 27 6.58 -20.62 14.72
CA ASP A 27 6.85 -21.80 13.88
C ASP A 27 6.17 -21.71 12.50
N MET A 28 6.29 -20.53 11.87
CA MET A 28 5.59 -20.23 10.63
C MET A 28 6.15 -21.06 9.46
N PRO A 29 5.28 -21.67 8.63
CA PRO A 29 5.69 -22.40 7.44
C PRO A 29 6.52 -21.54 6.48
N ASP A 30 7.55 -22.13 5.88
CA ASP A 30 8.45 -21.44 4.94
C ASP A 30 7.70 -20.75 3.80
N ARG A 31 6.69 -21.41 3.24
CA ARG A 31 5.87 -20.86 2.15
C ARG A 31 5.23 -19.51 2.52
N LEU A 32 4.64 -19.42 3.72
CA LEU A 32 4.00 -18.19 4.20
C LEU A 32 5.03 -17.12 4.51
N TYR A 33 6.16 -17.50 5.13
CA TYR A 33 7.26 -16.57 5.38
C TYR A 33 7.79 -15.93 4.09
N TYR A 34 8.02 -16.72 3.03
CA TYR A 34 8.49 -16.19 1.76
C TYR A 34 7.48 -15.26 1.10
N ALA A 35 6.18 -15.59 1.13
CA ALA A 35 5.13 -14.71 0.62
C ALA A 35 5.09 -13.37 1.39
N MET A 36 5.21 -13.41 2.72
CA MET A 36 5.28 -12.19 3.54
C MET A 36 6.56 -11.39 3.28
N LEU A 37 7.69 -12.05 3.06
CA LEU A 37 8.97 -11.40 2.77
C LEU A 37 8.92 -10.66 1.43
N GLU A 38 8.38 -11.29 0.38
CA GLU A 38 8.19 -10.66 -0.92
C GLU A 38 7.24 -9.45 -0.82
N HIS A 39 6.15 -9.57 -0.07
CA HIS A 39 5.24 -8.45 0.14
C HIS A 39 5.88 -7.31 0.92
N LEU A 40 6.72 -7.62 1.92
CA LEU A 40 7.48 -6.63 2.68
C LEU A 40 8.44 -5.83 1.79
N GLU A 41 9.12 -6.49 0.86
CA GLU A 41 10.01 -5.84 -0.10
C GLU A 41 9.24 -4.95 -1.09
N LEU A 42 8.12 -5.44 -1.65
CA LEU A 42 7.27 -4.66 -2.55
C LEU A 42 6.72 -3.41 -1.84
N HIS A 43 6.19 -3.60 -0.63
CA HIS A 43 5.66 -2.50 0.16
C HIS A 43 6.76 -1.48 0.43
N PHE A 44 7.93 -1.91 0.91
CA PHE A 44 9.04 -0.99 1.24
C PHE A 44 9.49 -0.14 0.04
N ASN A 45 9.53 -0.72 -1.16
CA ASN A 45 9.90 0.00 -2.38
C ASN A 45 8.82 1.01 -2.83
N SER A 46 7.55 0.71 -2.56
CA SER A 46 6.41 1.56 -2.96
C SER A 46 5.94 2.53 -1.87
N GLU A 47 6.36 2.32 -0.62
CA GLU A 47 5.93 3.05 0.59
C GLU A 47 6.18 4.57 0.45
N GLN A 48 7.33 4.97 -0.11
CA GLN A 48 7.67 6.37 -0.31
C GLN A 48 6.74 7.10 -1.27
N THR A 49 6.24 6.38 -2.29
CA THR A 49 5.34 6.91 -3.31
C THR A 49 3.87 6.57 -3.05
N SER A 50 3.58 5.93 -1.90
CA SER A 50 2.20 5.60 -1.55
C SER A 50 1.34 6.85 -1.39
N ASP A 51 0.08 6.73 -1.75
CA ASP A 51 -0.90 7.82 -1.63
C ASP A 51 -0.96 8.37 -0.20
N GLU A 52 -0.94 7.50 0.80
CA GLU A 52 -0.93 7.91 2.21
C GLU A 52 0.30 8.75 2.55
N ASN A 53 1.50 8.32 2.11
CA ASN A 53 2.71 9.06 2.40
C ASN A 53 2.76 10.42 1.69
N VAL A 54 2.40 10.45 0.40
CA VAL A 54 2.46 11.67 -0.42
C VAL A 54 1.33 12.66 -0.08
N LEU A 55 0.11 12.15 0.15
CA LEU A 55 -1.08 12.98 0.31
C LEU A 55 -1.38 13.38 1.77
N SER A 56 -0.62 12.85 2.74
CA SER A 56 -0.77 13.14 4.17
C SER A 56 -0.68 14.64 4.49
N ILE A 57 0.25 15.36 3.85
CA ILE A 57 0.54 16.78 4.13
C ILE A 57 -0.51 17.74 3.56
N TYR A 58 -1.32 17.29 2.60
CA TYR A 58 -2.26 18.16 1.90
C TYR A 58 -3.63 18.18 2.58
N PRO A 59 -4.38 19.28 2.48
CA PRO A 59 -5.75 19.34 2.97
C PRO A 59 -6.66 18.32 2.27
N ALA A 60 -7.70 17.88 2.97
CA ALA A 60 -8.61 16.83 2.50
C ALA A 60 -9.24 17.11 1.13
N ILE A 61 -9.42 18.39 0.76
CA ILE A 61 -9.96 18.78 -0.54
C ILE A 61 -8.99 18.42 -1.68
N LEU A 62 -7.69 18.68 -1.50
CA LEU A 62 -6.68 18.35 -2.50
C LEU A 62 -6.48 16.85 -2.62
N ARG A 63 -6.40 16.15 -1.48
CA ARG A 63 -6.34 14.67 -1.45
C ARG A 63 -7.47 14.04 -2.24
N ARG A 64 -8.71 14.50 -2.01
CA ARG A 64 -9.90 13.96 -2.68
C ARG A 64 -9.90 14.22 -4.20
N LYS A 65 -9.40 15.37 -4.64
CA LYS A 65 -9.24 15.66 -6.08
C LYS A 65 -8.23 14.72 -6.73
N VAL A 66 -7.07 14.53 -6.09
CA VAL A 66 -6.03 13.62 -6.60
C VAL A 66 -6.56 12.18 -6.67
N LEU A 67 -7.12 11.65 -5.58
CA LEU A 67 -7.69 10.31 -5.56
C LEU A 67 -8.78 10.11 -6.62
N ARG A 68 -9.61 11.14 -6.86
CA ARG A 68 -10.60 11.09 -7.94
C ARG A 68 -9.93 10.92 -9.30
N GLU A 69 -8.95 11.74 -9.65
CA GLU A 69 -8.28 11.64 -10.96
C GLU A 69 -7.61 10.28 -11.15
N LEU A 70 -7.03 9.71 -10.09
CA LEU A 70 -6.33 8.43 -10.14
C LEU A 70 -7.28 7.23 -10.31
N TYR A 71 -8.42 7.22 -9.61
CA TYR A 71 -9.22 6.01 -9.38
C TYR A 71 -10.66 6.06 -9.91
N ILE A 72 -11.13 7.20 -10.41
CA ILE A 72 -12.54 7.34 -10.82
C ILE A 72 -12.92 6.42 -11.99
N GLN A 73 -11.98 6.14 -12.90
CA GLN A 73 -12.25 5.30 -14.06
C GLN A 73 -12.50 3.84 -13.64
N GLN A 74 -11.71 3.35 -12.70
CA GLN A 74 -11.82 2.00 -12.14
C GLN A 74 -13.13 1.85 -11.37
N LEU A 75 -13.51 2.86 -10.57
CA LEU A 75 -14.80 2.85 -9.88
C LEU A 75 -15.99 2.86 -10.84
N ARG A 76 -15.95 3.67 -11.90
CA ARG A 76 -17.04 3.74 -12.90
C ARG A 76 -17.15 2.47 -13.75
N GLY A 77 -16.04 1.76 -13.95
CA GLY A 77 -16.03 0.47 -14.63
C GLY A 77 -16.67 -0.65 -13.82
N CYS A 78 -16.82 -0.48 -12.51
CA CYS A 78 -17.46 -1.46 -11.64
C CYS A 78 -18.98 -1.34 -11.69
N HIS A 79 -19.66 -2.47 -11.94
CA HIS A 79 -21.12 -2.53 -12.04
C HIS A 79 -21.82 -2.05 -10.75
N LEU A 80 -21.22 -2.28 -9.57
CA LEU A 80 -21.77 -1.88 -8.27
C LEU A 80 -21.92 -0.37 -8.11
N PHE A 81 -21.16 0.42 -8.87
CA PHE A 81 -21.14 1.88 -8.76
C PHE A 81 -21.83 2.58 -9.93
N GLN A 82 -22.54 1.84 -10.79
CA GLN A 82 -23.31 2.43 -11.89
C GLN A 82 -24.47 3.29 -11.35
N GLY A 83 -24.60 4.51 -11.88
CA GLY A 83 -25.63 5.47 -11.45
C GLY A 83 -25.39 6.10 -10.08
N VAL A 84 -24.31 5.75 -9.37
CA VAL A 84 -23.98 6.31 -8.06
C VAL A 84 -23.45 7.74 -8.20
N SER A 85 -23.86 8.61 -7.27
CA SER A 85 -23.44 10.01 -7.29
C SER A 85 -21.92 10.18 -7.11
N ILE A 86 -21.34 11.17 -7.78
CA ILE A 86 -19.90 11.48 -7.65
C ILE A 86 -19.50 11.78 -6.20
N LYS A 87 -20.40 12.41 -5.42
CA LYS A 87 -20.18 12.73 -4.00
C LYS A 87 -20.03 11.48 -3.13
N PHE A 88 -20.73 10.39 -3.47
CA PHE A 88 -20.56 9.12 -2.79
C PHE A 88 -19.23 8.47 -3.15
N LEU A 89 -18.87 8.44 -4.44
CA LEU A 89 -17.58 7.89 -4.89
C LEU A 89 -16.39 8.64 -4.27
N ASP A 90 -16.52 9.95 -4.12
CA ASP A 90 -15.57 10.80 -3.41
C ASP A 90 -15.42 10.41 -1.93
N ALA A 91 -16.52 10.10 -1.25
CA ALA A 91 -16.50 9.69 0.14
C ALA A 91 -15.91 8.27 0.28
N LEU A 92 -16.23 7.38 -0.64
CA LEU A 92 -15.65 6.03 -0.73
C LEU A 92 -14.13 6.10 -0.90
N LEU A 93 -13.64 6.89 -1.87
CA LEU A 93 -12.21 7.07 -2.10
C LEU A 93 -11.49 7.68 -0.90
N ALA A 94 -12.14 8.62 -0.20
CA ALA A 94 -11.56 9.24 0.99
C ALA A 94 -11.46 8.28 2.20
N ALA A 95 -12.23 7.19 2.22
CA ALA A 95 -12.23 6.18 3.27
C ALA A 95 -11.50 4.89 2.88
N ALA A 96 -11.20 4.71 1.60
CA ALA A 96 -10.55 3.51 1.09
C ALA A 96 -9.05 3.53 1.38
N HIS A 97 -8.50 2.36 1.71
CA HIS A 97 -7.06 2.13 1.73
C HIS A 97 -6.66 1.46 0.42
N ILE A 98 -5.69 2.04 -0.28
CA ILE A 98 -5.22 1.52 -1.57
C ILE A 98 -3.97 0.70 -1.32
N THR A 99 -4.05 -0.58 -1.66
CA THR A 99 -2.98 -1.55 -1.40
C THR A 99 -2.48 -2.15 -2.72
N LEU A 100 -1.17 -2.25 -2.87
CA LEU A 100 -0.53 -2.97 -3.96
C LEU A 100 -0.31 -4.43 -3.55
N PHE A 101 -0.61 -5.36 -4.46
CA PHE A 101 -0.42 -6.79 -4.24
C PHE A 101 0.54 -7.35 -5.28
N MET A 102 1.31 -8.36 -4.90
CA MET A 102 2.15 -9.12 -5.83
C MET A 102 1.27 -9.98 -6.73
N PRO A 103 1.65 -10.17 -8.01
CA PRO A 103 0.96 -11.11 -8.88
C PRO A 103 1.03 -12.52 -8.28
N ASN A 104 -0.07 -13.28 -8.35
CA ASN A 104 -0.23 -14.64 -7.83
C ASN A 104 -0.32 -14.81 -6.30
N VAL A 105 -0.50 -13.72 -5.54
CA VAL A 105 -0.96 -13.84 -4.15
C VAL A 105 -2.47 -14.05 -4.16
N GLU A 106 -2.94 -15.16 -3.57
CA GLU A 106 -4.38 -15.37 -3.32
C GLU A 106 -4.86 -14.30 -2.33
N LEU A 107 -5.86 -13.52 -2.77
CA LEU A 107 -6.54 -12.47 -1.98
C LEU A 107 -7.70 -13.05 -1.18
#